data_AF-A0A9D7F247-F1
#
_entry.id   AF-A0A9D7F247-F1
#
_cell.length_a   1.000
_cell.length_b   1.000
_cell.length_c   1.000
_cell.angle_alpha   90.00
_cell.angle_beta   90.00
_cell.angle_gamma   90.00
#
_symmetry.space_group_name_H-M   'P 1'
#
loop_
_entity.id
_entity.type
_entity.pdbx_description
1 polymer ?
#
loop_
_entity_poly.entity_id
_entity_poly.type
_entity_poly.pdbx_seq_one_letter_code
_entity_poly.pdbx_strand_id
1 'polypeptide(L)'
;MIDFNNLNVRKIIIHTINPKQNGQDTASAEFSNEILEIEDNVLAIIKVRLIDAAGRNSKAFELQIENTNTGSFFNLSKELNELSNENFITVTSEIANLLADSQRKTSIPGGYLMIMNCIDDETNLPVHIVIKAEP
;
A
#
# COMPACT_ATOMS: atom_id res chain seq x y z
N MET A 1 8.21 -12.77 11.52
CA MET A 1 6.88 -12.43 10.98
C MET A 1 6.32 -11.29 11.81
N ILE A 2 5.82 -10.25 11.17
CA ILE A 2 5.32 -9.03 11.84
C ILE A 2 4.13 -9.39 12.75
N ASP A 3 4.09 -8.83 13.96
CA ASP A 3 2.91 -8.87 14.82
C ASP A 3 2.06 -7.61 14.58
N PHE A 4 0.94 -7.76 13.88
CA PHE A 4 0.09 -6.64 13.51
C PHE A 4 -0.62 -5.98 14.71
N ASN A 5 -0.61 -6.60 15.89
CA ASN A 5 -1.19 -5.99 17.10
C ASN A 5 -0.39 -4.76 17.54
N ASN A 6 0.94 -4.79 17.36
CA ASN A 6 1.87 -3.75 17.76
C ASN A 6 1.96 -2.60 16.73
N LEU A 7 1.17 -2.63 15.65
CA LEU A 7 1.24 -1.59 14.63
C LEU A 7 0.56 -0.31 15.06
N ASN A 8 1.32 0.77 15.02
CA ASN A 8 0.87 2.14 15.18
C ASN A 8 0.77 2.79 13.79
N VAL A 9 -0.45 3.03 13.32
CA VAL A 9 -0.66 3.59 11.98
C VAL A 9 -0.59 5.11 12.05
N ARG A 10 0.32 5.69 11.25
CA ARG A 10 0.59 7.13 11.23
C ARG A 10 -0.16 7.86 10.12
N LYS A 11 -0.17 7.29 8.92
CA LYS A 11 -0.79 7.86 7.73
C LYS A 11 -1.39 6.77 6.88
N ILE A 12 -2.55 7.05 6.29
CA ILE A 12 -3.23 6.16 5.35
C ILE A 12 -3.67 7.00 4.16
N ILE A 13 -3.47 6.48 2.96
CA ILE A 13 -3.98 7.08 1.73
C ILE A 13 -4.52 5.99 0.83
N ILE A 14 -5.56 6.31 0.06
CA ILE A 14 -6.17 5.40 -0.89
C ILE A 14 -6.15 6.07 -2.28
N HIS A 15 -5.49 5.42 -3.22
CA HIS A 15 -5.52 5.78 -4.64
C HIS A 15 -6.50 4.88 -5.39
N THR A 16 -7.07 5.37 -6.49
CA THR A 16 -7.92 4.55 -7.36
C THR A 16 -7.09 4.03 -8.53
N ILE A 17 -7.18 2.74 -8.82
CA ILE A 17 -6.58 2.11 -9.99
C ILE A 17 -7.70 1.75 -10.96
N ASN A 18 -7.72 2.43 -12.11
CA ASN A 18 -8.67 2.17 -13.17
C ASN A 18 -8.19 0.99 -14.02
N PRO A 19 -9.04 0.00 -14.33
CA PRO A 19 -8.63 -1.13 -15.14
C PRO A 19 -8.24 -0.67 -16.53
N LYS A 20 -7.23 -1.33 -17.11
CA LYS A 20 -6.83 -1.14 -18.51
C LYS A 20 -8.03 -1.29 -19.44
N GLN A 21 -8.24 -0.30 -20.30
CA GLN A 21 -9.25 -0.32 -21.36
C GLN A 21 -8.64 -0.76 -22.71
N ASN A 22 -9.51 -1.15 -23.65
CA ASN A 22 -9.09 -1.45 -25.02
C ASN A 22 -8.44 -0.21 -25.67
N GLY A 23 -7.26 -0.40 -26.26
CA GLY A 23 -6.47 0.68 -26.86
C GLY A 23 -5.51 1.39 -25.90
N GLN A 24 -5.51 1.05 -24.62
CA GLN A 24 -4.47 1.49 -23.66
C GLN A 24 -3.36 0.44 -23.54
N ASP A 25 -2.14 0.87 -23.21
CA ASP A 25 -1.03 -0.05 -22.95
C ASP A 25 -1.12 -0.68 -21.56
N THR A 26 -1.55 0.10 -20.57
CA THR A 26 -1.59 -0.23 -19.14
C THR A 26 -2.89 0.26 -18.49
N ALA A 27 -3.09 -0.08 -17.21
CA ALA A 27 -4.08 0.57 -16.35
C ALA A 27 -3.70 2.04 -16.10
N SER A 28 -4.57 2.82 -15.47
CA SER A 28 -4.25 4.16 -15.00
C SER A 28 -4.52 4.33 -13.51
N ALA A 29 -3.84 5.28 -12.88
CA ALA A 29 -4.05 5.63 -11.49
C ALA A 29 -4.69 7.02 -11.38
N GLU A 30 -5.64 7.17 -10.47
CA GLU A 30 -6.18 8.43 -10.02
C GLU A 30 -5.70 8.66 -8.59
N PHE A 31 -4.95 9.74 -8.40
CA PHE A 31 -4.29 10.03 -7.13
C PHE A 31 -5.24 10.73 -6.18
N SER A 32 -5.12 10.38 -4.90
CA SER A 32 -5.78 11.10 -3.82
C SER A 32 -4.81 12.16 -3.35
N ASN A 33 -5.36 13.31 -2.96
CA ASN A 33 -4.62 14.36 -2.26
C ASN A 33 -5.00 14.40 -0.77
N GLU A 34 -5.72 13.39 -0.29
CA GLU A 34 -6.27 13.32 1.06
C GLU A 34 -5.67 12.15 1.82
N ILE A 35 -5.03 12.47 2.95
CA ILE A 35 -4.61 11.49 3.95
C ILE A 35 -5.80 11.27 4.86
N LEU A 36 -6.18 10.00 5.04
CA LEU A 36 -7.34 9.62 5.82
C LEU A 36 -7.05 9.77 7.32
N GLU A 37 -7.92 10.50 8.00
CA GLU A 37 -8.10 10.38 9.45
C GLU A 37 -9.02 9.19 9.72
N ILE A 38 -8.50 8.15 10.38
CA ILE A 38 -9.25 6.93 10.65
C ILE A 38 -9.61 6.86 12.12
N GLU A 39 -10.90 6.67 12.40
CA GLU A 39 -11.41 6.37 13.73
C GLU A 39 -10.84 5.04 14.26
N ASP A 40 -10.58 4.96 15.57
CA ASP A 40 -9.96 3.79 16.22
C ASP A 40 -10.72 2.47 15.95
N ASN A 41 -12.04 2.53 15.83
CA ASN A 41 -12.90 1.38 15.52
C ASN A 41 -12.61 0.78 14.13
N VAL A 42 -12.42 1.62 13.10
CA VAL A 42 -12.10 1.22 11.73
C VAL A 42 -10.68 0.69 11.67
N LEU A 43 -9.74 1.33 12.37
CA LEU A 43 -8.37 0.85 12.47
C LEU A 43 -8.31 -0.56 13.10
N ALA A 44 -9.10 -0.82 14.14
CA ALA A 44 -9.18 -2.14 14.75
C ALA A 44 -9.68 -3.20 13.75
N ILE A 45 -10.67 -2.87 12.92
CA ILE A 45 -11.16 -3.78 11.85
C ILE A 45 -10.07 -4.07 10.83
N ILE A 46 -9.30 -3.06 10.40
CA ILE A 46 -8.18 -3.24 9.47
C ILE A 46 -7.13 -4.16 10.10
N LYS A 47 -6.75 -3.95 11.36
CA LYS A 47 -5.79 -4.81 12.07
C LYS A 47 -6.24 -6.27 12.13
N VAL A 48 -7.50 -6.54 12.46
CA VAL A 48 -8.04 -7.91 12.47
C VAL A 48 -7.90 -8.54 11.09
N ARG A 49 -8.28 -7.83 10.02
CA ARG A 49 -8.15 -8.34 8.64
C ARG A 49 -6.70 -8.62 8.25
N LEU A 50 -5.75 -7.78 8.68
CA LEU A 50 -4.32 -8.01 8.45
C LEU A 50 -3.81 -9.25 9.18
N ILE A 51 -4.23 -9.46 10.44
CA ILE A 51 -3.88 -10.64 11.22
C ILE A 51 -4.41 -11.90 10.55
N ASP A 52 -5.67 -11.88 10.10
CA ASP A 52 -6.28 -13.02 9.43
C ASP A 52 -5.60 -13.34 8.09
N ALA A 53 -5.23 -12.30 7.32
CA ALA A 53 -4.62 -12.47 6.00
C ALA A 53 -3.12 -12.82 6.06
N ALA A 54 -2.37 -12.26 7.01
CA ALA A 54 -0.90 -12.28 7.00
C ALA A 54 -0.24 -12.61 8.37
N GLY A 55 -1.01 -12.93 9.40
CA GLY A 55 -0.49 -13.31 10.72
C GLY A 55 0.07 -14.73 10.80
N ARG A 56 0.56 -15.13 11.99
CA ARG A 56 1.29 -16.40 12.23
C ARG A 56 0.60 -17.69 11.78
N ASN A 57 -0.73 -17.67 11.63
CA ASN A 57 -1.53 -18.83 11.21
C ASN A 57 -2.19 -18.65 9.82
N SER A 58 -1.81 -17.62 9.07
CA SER A 58 -2.39 -17.39 7.76
C SER A 58 -1.73 -18.29 6.70
N LYS A 59 -2.35 -18.34 5.51
CA LYS A 59 -1.78 -19.02 4.33
C LYS A 59 -0.84 -18.11 3.52
N ALA A 60 -0.40 -16.99 4.10
CA ALA A 60 0.56 -16.12 3.45
C ALA A 60 1.92 -16.81 3.34
N PHE A 61 2.64 -16.46 2.29
CA PHE A 61 4.02 -16.87 2.08
C PHE A 61 4.87 -15.65 1.82
N GLU A 62 6.12 -15.70 2.28
CA GLU A 62 7.08 -14.62 2.09
C GLU A 62 7.61 -14.65 0.65
N LEU A 63 7.66 -13.47 0.04
CA LEU A 63 8.23 -13.27 -1.29
C LEU A 63 9.55 -12.50 -1.16
N GLN A 64 10.50 -12.81 -2.05
CA GLN A 64 11.72 -12.02 -2.18
C GLN A 64 11.50 -10.86 -3.15
N ILE A 65 12.02 -9.69 -2.80
CA ILE A 65 11.98 -8.52 -3.67
C ILE A 65 13.06 -8.67 -4.74
N GLU A 66 12.63 -8.73 -6.00
CA GLU A 66 13.52 -8.87 -7.15
C GLU A 66 14.09 -7.52 -7.62
N ASN A 67 13.24 -6.49 -7.74
CA ASN A 67 13.64 -5.18 -8.24
C ASN A 67 13.92 -4.19 -7.10
N THR A 68 15.20 -3.86 -6.91
CA THR A 68 15.67 -2.91 -5.89
C THR A 68 16.31 -1.65 -6.49
N ASN A 69 16.13 -1.40 -7.79
CA ASN A 69 16.71 -0.26 -8.50
C ASN A 69 16.05 1.08 -8.09
N THR A 70 16.68 2.19 -8.44
CA THR A 70 16.08 3.53 -8.29
C THR A 70 14.74 3.60 -9.00
N GLY A 71 13.73 4.20 -8.36
CA GLY A 71 12.36 4.27 -8.87
C GLY A 71 11.56 2.96 -8.78
N SER A 72 12.13 1.89 -8.21
CA SER A 72 11.35 0.69 -7.86
C SER A 72 10.46 0.93 -6.65
N PHE A 73 9.44 0.08 -6.48
CA PHE A 73 8.63 0.06 -5.26
C PHE A 73 9.49 -0.02 -4.00
N PHE A 74 10.54 -0.84 -4.01
CA PHE A 74 11.43 -0.98 -2.86
C PHE A 74 12.17 0.33 -2.56
N ASN A 75 12.68 1.03 -3.56
CA ASN A 75 13.31 2.33 -3.35
C ASN A 75 12.31 3.35 -2.80
N LEU A 76 11.14 3.51 -3.44
CA LEU A 76 10.12 4.47 -3.00
C LEU A 76 9.59 4.17 -1.59
N SER A 77 9.42 2.89 -1.26
CA SER A 77 8.91 2.48 0.06
C SER A 77 9.83 2.91 1.20
N LYS A 78 11.16 2.96 0.99
CA LYS A 78 12.13 3.42 2.00
C LYS A 78 11.97 4.90 2.32
N GLU A 79 11.47 5.68 1.37
CA GLU A 79 11.31 7.12 1.51
C GLU A 79 10.05 7.47 2.28
N LEU A 80 9.08 6.55 2.43
CA LEU A 80 7.78 6.82 3.08
C LEU A 80 7.88 7.17 4.57
N ASN A 81 8.99 6.89 5.23
CA ASN A 81 9.15 7.17 6.65
C ASN A 81 9.36 8.68 6.90
N GLU A 82 8.66 9.23 7.90
CA GLU A 82 8.78 10.62 8.36
C GLU A 82 8.60 11.73 7.30
N LEU A 83 7.98 11.43 6.15
CA LEU A 83 7.68 12.46 5.14
C LEU A 83 6.67 13.49 5.64
N SER A 84 6.75 14.71 5.11
CA SER A 84 5.63 15.67 5.15
C SER A 84 4.40 15.08 4.45
N ASN A 85 3.22 15.67 4.67
CA ASN A 85 2.00 15.20 4.00
C ASN A 85 2.10 15.35 2.47
N GLU A 86 2.67 16.46 1.99
CA GLU A 86 2.87 16.71 0.55
C GLU A 86 3.80 15.68 -0.09
N ASN A 87 4.95 15.40 0.56
CA ASN A 87 5.90 14.42 0.05
C ASN A 87 5.32 13.01 0.14
N PHE A 88 4.56 12.70 1.20
CA PHE A 88 3.86 11.42 1.33
C PHE A 88 2.90 11.20 0.15
N ILE A 89 2.04 12.17 -0.15
CA ILE A 89 1.11 12.11 -1.30
C ILE A 89 1.88 11.92 -2.61
N THR A 90 3.00 12.63 -2.80
CA THR A 90 3.82 12.54 -4.01
C THR A 90 4.36 11.12 -4.19
N VAL A 91 5.03 10.58 -3.17
CA VAL A 91 5.64 9.25 -3.23
C VAL A 91 4.58 8.16 -3.37
N THR A 92 3.45 8.26 -2.68
CA THR A 92 2.37 7.26 -2.80
C THR A 92 1.69 7.30 -4.17
N SER A 93 1.63 8.47 -4.81
CA SER A 93 1.16 8.61 -6.20
C SER A 93 2.09 7.91 -7.18
N GLU A 94 3.41 8.01 -6.98
CA GLU A 94 4.39 7.26 -7.79
C GLU A 94 4.24 5.75 -7.60
N ILE A 95 4.01 5.28 -6.37
CA ILE A 95 3.70 3.87 -6.09
C ILE A 95 2.42 3.43 -6.82
N ALA A 96 1.38 4.26 -6.84
CA ALA A 96 0.14 3.98 -7.57
C ALA A 96 0.38 3.87 -9.08
N ASN A 97 1.22 4.75 -9.65
CA ASN A 97 1.63 4.65 -11.06
C ASN A 97 2.40 3.36 -11.35
N LEU A 98 3.35 2.98 -10.49
CA LEU A 98 4.08 1.70 -10.68
C LEU A 98 3.11 0.52 -10.74
N LEU A 99 2.08 0.50 -9.89
CA LEU A 99 1.06 -0.55 -9.94
C LEU A 99 0.26 -0.49 -11.24
N ALA A 100 -0.19 0.69 -11.68
CA ALA A 100 -0.94 0.86 -12.91
C ALA A 100 -0.14 0.40 -14.14
N ASP A 101 1.13 0.81 -14.25
CA ASP A 101 2.03 0.46 -15.35
C ASP A 101 2.35 -1.04 -15.41
N SER A 102 2.32 -1.70 -14.26
CA SER A 102 2.48 -3.15 -14.14
C SER A 102 1.25 -3.93 -14.62
N GLN A 103 0.07 -3.30 -14.64
CA GLN A 103 -1.19 -3.94 -15.03
C GLN A 103 -1.46 -3.81 -16.53
N ARG A 104 -0.83 -4.69 -17.31
CA ARG A 104 -0.90 -4.70 -18.79
C ARG A 104 -2.03 -5.53 -19.38
N LYS A 105 -2.77 -6.28 -18.56
CA LYS A 105 -3.85 -7.18 -18.99
C LYS A 105 -5.21 -6.58 -18.63
N THR A 106 -6.16 -6.63 -19.56
CA THR A 106 -7.56 -6.20 -19.34
C THR A 106 -8.31 -7.10 -18.37
N SER A 107 -7.80 -8.31 -18.10
CA SER A 107 -8.37 -9.24 -17.12
C SER A 107 -8.06 -8.86 -15.67
N ILE A 108 -7.12 -7.93 -15.43
CA ILE A 108 -6.81 -7.47 -14.08
C ILE A 108 -7.82 -6.36 -13.76
N PRO A 109 -8.69 -6.53 -12.75
CA PRO A 109 -9.68 -5.52 -12.42
C PRO A 109 -9.01 -4.30 -11.80
N GLY A 110 -9.72 -3.17 -11.86
CA GLY A 110 -9.36 -1.99 -11.10
C GLY A 110 -9.67 -2.16 -9.62
N GLY A 111 -9.67 -1.04 -8.91
CA GLY A 111 -10.01 -1.00 -7.51
C GLY A 111 -9.24 0.08 -6.78
N TYR A 112 -8.89 -0.20 -5.54
CA TYR A 112 -8.25 0.75 -4.65
C TYR A 112 -6.86 0.27 -4.25
N LEU A 113 -5.90 1.18 -4.20
CA LEU A 113 -4.58 0.96 -3.63
C LEU A 113 -4.49 1.72 -2.31
N MET A 114 -4.62 0.98 -1.20
CA MET A 114 -4.45 1.51 0.15
C MET A 114 -2.98 1.40 0.55
N ILE A 115 -2.38 2.50 0.98
CA ILE A 115 -1.01 2.57 1.48
C ILE A 115 -1.05 3.09 2.92
N MET A 116 -0.45 2.34 3.84
CA MET A 116 -0.35 2.68 5.26
C MET A 116 1.11 2.81 5.65
N ASN A 117 1.47 3.94 6.25
CA ASN A 117 2.73 4.12 6.94
C ASN A 117 2.53 3.87 8.42
N CYS A 118 3.28 2.92 8.97
CA CYS A 118 3.14 2.44 10.33
C CYS A 118 4.51 2.39 11.03
N ILE A 119 4.47 2.33 12.36
CA ILE A 119 5.61 1.98 13.21
C ILE A 119 5.18 0.75 14.01
N ASP A 120 6.06 -0.23 14.16
CA ASP A 120 5.87 -1.30 15.14
C ASP A 120 6.29 -0.78 16.52
N ASP A 121 5.34 -0.68 17.45
CA ASP A 121 5.58 -0.14 18.80
C ASP A 121 6.55 -1.00 19.63
N GLU A 122 6.77 -2.28 19.29
CA GLU A 122 7.71 -3.15 19.99
C GLU A 122 9.16 -2.93 19.50
N THR A 123 9.35 -2.86 18.18
CA THR A 123 10.69 -2.76 17.57
C THR A 123 11.10 -1.33 17.23
N ASN A 124 10.15 -0.40 17.23
CA ASN A 124 10.26 0.98 16.76
C ASN A 124 10.76 1.07 15.30
N LEU A 125 10.49 0.05 14.48
CA LEU A 125 10.85 0.02 13.07
C LEU A 125 9.68 0.47 12.18
N PRO A 126 9.95 1.17 11.06
CA PRO A 126 8.93 1.49 10.07
C PRO A 126 8.36 0.22 9.44
N VAL A 127 7.04 0.21 9.27
CA VAL A 127 6.31 -0.84 8.55
C VAL A 127 5.41 -0.19 7.52
N HIS A 128 5.57 -0.56 6.25
CA HIS A 128 4.72 -0.09 5.16
C HIS A 128 3.80 -1.21 4.70
N ILE A 129 2.50 -0.95 4.71
CA ILE A 129 1.49 -1.91 4.26
C ILE A 129 0.83 -1.34 3.01
N VAL A 130 0.89 -2.08 1.91
CA VAL A 130 0.35 -1.68 0.62
C VAL A 130 -0.59 -2.77 0.11
N ILE A 131 -1.87 -2.45 -0.04
CA ILE A 131 -2.93 -3.40 -0.37
C ILE A 131 -3.66 -2.90 -1.60
N LYS A 132 -3.70 -3.74 -2.64
CA LYS A 132 -4.68 -3.60 -3.70
C LYS A 132 -5.97 -4.33 -3.29
N ALA A 133 -7.08 -3.61 -3.24
CA ALA A 133 -8.40 -4.15 -2.97
C ALA A 133 -9.30 -3.97 -4.19
N GLU A 134 -10.03 -5.01 -4.55
CA GLU A 134 -10.99 -5.01 -5.65
C GLU A 134 -12.41 -4.81 -5.07
N PRO A 135 -13.33 -4.11 -5.77
CA PRO A 135 -14.71 -3.94 -5.33
C PRO A 135 -15.51 -5.25 -5.26
#